data_AF-A0A963ZDT3-F1
#
_entry.id   AF-A0A963ZDT3-F1
#
_cell.length_a   1.000
_cell.length_b   1.000
_cell.length_c   1.000
_cell.angle_alpha   90.00
_cell.angle_beta   90.00
_cell.angle_gamma   90.00
#
_symmetry.space_group_name_H-M   'P 1'
#
loop_
_entity.id
_entity.type
_entity.pdbx_description
1 polymer ?
#
loop_
_entity_poly.entity_id
_entity_poly.type
_entity_poly.pdbx_seq_one_letter_code
_entity_poly.pdbx_strand_id
1 'polypeptide(L)'
;MGFYVTEDTSGVEPEALKKEERVQDSIKAYIQLRTPSGYSYKSLEFGELYVIKDPEIKKLDHFIEELNYLPFKEEELGTGYEKAKKDLEDKITAQEEYLKKNKIYPWYEVNHLYALENVISDSAIVYEFDFEVYPNYKIKDVHRKMEVSLDAKRYKMLKYFLAESPVYETNDWQYNERMNSEFYSAALSALASETDYKDKLLITIIDMTQYIYEKDSFDENDFAKKQMLRWEKENLNEDLKTISMSQLNASIDTIEGSPIITGYSMTHDVYTESLDDKKRFNYYYDLNYVIVKVIEQKL
;
A
#
# COMPACT_ATOMS: atom_id res chain seq x y z
N MET A 1 30.34 40.34 20.91
CA MET A 1 29.14 41.19 21.10
C MET A 1 28.45 41.24 19.75
N GLY A 2 27.22 40.79 19.51
CA GLY A 2 26.14 40.21 20.31
C GLY A 2 25.27 39.35 19.36
N PHE A 3 24.79 38.19 19.80
CA PHE A 3 23.43 37.90 20.32
C PHE A 3 22.48 37.29 19.27
N TYR A 4 22.24 35.97 19.43
CA TYR A 4 21.12 35.03 19.08
C TYR A 4 20.38 35.17 17.73
N VAL A 5 20.02 34.08 17.03
CA VAL A 5 18.87 33.20 17.33
C VAL A 5 19.15 31.72 17.03
N THR A 6 18.78 30.87 17.99
CA THR A 6 18.47 29.44 17.82
C THR A 6 16.99 29.29 17.47
N GLU A 7 16.64 28.69 16.34
CA GLU A 7 15.32 28.13 16.00
C GLU A 7 15.63 26.85 15.19
N ASP A 8 15.39 25.64 15.71
CA ASP A 8 14.11 24.96 15.90
C ASP A 8 13.42 24.57 14.58
N THR A 9 13.06 23.29 14.50
CA THR A 9 12.64 22.54 13.31
C THR A 9 11.21 22.90 12.89
N SER A 10 11.02 23.60 11.76
CA SER A 10 9.81 23.49 10.91
C SER A 10 9.94 24.36 9.67
N GLY A 11 10.08 23.75 8.49
CA GLY A 11 10.19 24.50 7.25
C GLY A 11 10.12 23.61 6.02
N VAL A 12 8.98 22.94 5.79
CA VAL A 12 8.66 22.47 4.44
C VAL A 12 8.43 23.73 3.59
N GLU A 13 9.30 23.95 2.61
CA GLU A 13 9.27 25.14 1.75
C GLU A 13 7.92 25.33 1.02
N PRO A 14 7.47 26.58 0.79
CA PRO A 14 6.26 26.89 0.00
C PRO A 14 6.31 26.36 -1.44
N GLU A 15 7.50 26.09 -1.97
CA GLU A 15 7.70 25.59 -3.34
C GLU A 15 7.48 24.07 -3.44
N ALA A 16 7.84 23.32 -2.40
CA ALA A 16 7.62 21.89 -2.30
C ALA A 16 6.11 21.56 -2.21
N LEU A 17 5.37 22.29 -1.37
CA LEU A 17 3.91 22.17 -1.25
C LEU A 17 3.20 22.44 -2.59
N LYS A 18 3.60 23.51 -3.30
CA LYS A 18 3.04 23.83 -4.62
C LYS A 18 3.32 22.77 -5.68
N LYS A 19 4.46 22.08 -5.59
CA LYS A 19 4.83 21.02 -6.51
C LYS A 19 3.98 19.77 -6.26
N GLU A 20 3.83 19.38 -5.00
CA GLU A 20 3.01 18.23 -4.61
C GLU A 20 1.55 18.41 -5.05
N GLU A 21 0.95 19.57 -4.75
CA GLU A 21 -0.41 19.90 -5.18
C GLU A 21 -0.59 19.77 -6.70
N ARG A 22 0.36 20.27 -7.50
CA ARG A 22 0.31 20.18 -8.97
C ARG A 22 0.40 18.75 -9.49
N VAL A 23 1.20 17.91 -8.84
CA VAL A 23 1.28 16.48 -9.18
C VAL A 23 -0.05 15.80 -8.87
N GLN A 24 -0.58 15.99 -7.65
CA GLN A 24 -1.85 15.42 -7.23
C GLN A 24 -3.01 15.88 -8.15
N ASP A 25 -3.06 17.16 -8.52
CA ASP A 25 -4.09 17.69 -9.43
C ASP A 25 -4.00 17.10 -10.84
N SER A 26 -2.79 16.87 -11.33
CA SER A 26 -2.57 16.24 -12.63
C SER A 26 -3.01 14.78 -12.63
N ILE A 27 -2.80 14.06 -11.52
CA ILE A 27 -3.29 12.69 -11.32
C ILE A 27 -4.82 12.67 -11.24
N LYS A 28 -5.42 13.54 -10.43
CA LYS A 28 -6.88 13.69 -10.32
C LYS A 28 -7.50 13.93 -11.69
N ALA A 29 -6.96 14.87 -12.46
CA ALA A 29 -7.44 15.18 -13.80
C ALA A 29 -7.27 13.98 -14.76
N TYR A 30 -6.13 13.28 -14.69
CA TYR A 30 -5.87 12.09 -15.49
C TYR A 30 -6.91 10.99 -15.25
N ILE A 31 -7.25 10.73 -13.98
CA ILE A 31 -8.24 9.72 -13.58
C ILE A 31 -9.63 10.16 -14.00
N GLN A 32 -10.03 11.40 -13.67
CA GLN A 32 -11.36 11.93 -13.99
C GLN A 32 -11.67 11.88 -15.50
N LEU A 33 -10.69 12.16 -16.36
CA LEU A 33 -10.83 12.06 -17.82
C LEU A 33 -11.09 10.61 -18.31
N ARG A 34 -10.75 9.61 -17.50
CA ARG A 34 -10.89 8.17 -17.80
C ARG A 34 -12.00 7.51 -16.99
N THR A 35 -12.61 8.20 -16.05
CA THR A 35 -13.73 7.69 -15.26
C THR A 35 -14.92 7.41 -16.18
N PRO A 36 -15.43 6.16 -16.23
CA PRO A 36 -16.58 5.83 -17.05
C PRO A 36 -17.84 6.58 -16.65
N SER A 37 -18.73 6.83 -17.61
CA SER A 37 -20.08 7.34 -17.35
C SER A 37 -20.80 6.42 -16.36
N GLY A 38 -21.37 7.01 -15.30
CA GLY A 38 -22.02 6.25 -14.22
C GLY A 38 -21.15 6.04 -12.99
N TYR A 39 -19.91 6.55 -12.99
CA TYR A 39 -19.03 6.57 -11.82
C TYR A 39 -18.56 7.99 -11.48
N SER A 40 -18.31 8.25 -10.20
CA SER A 40 -17.66 9.46 -9.71
C SER A 40 -16.33 9.12 -9.04
N TYR A 41 -15.29 9.85 -9.42
CA TYR A 41 -13.98 9.75 -8.80
C TYR A 41 -14.00 10.33 -7.38
N LYS A 42 -13.49 9.56 -6.41
CA LYS A 42 -13.26 9.98 -5.04
C LYS A 42 -11.83 9.67 -4.63
N SER A 43 -11.05 10.73 -4.39
CA SER A 43 -9.74 10.63 -3.75
C SER A 43 -9.91 10.04 -2.35
N LEU A 44 -9.12 9.02 -2.02
CA LEU A 44 -9.06 8.48 -0.66
C LEU A 44 -7.76 8.93 0.00
N GLU A 45 -6.60 8.59 -0.58
CA GLU A 45 -5.30 8.89 0.01
C GLU A 45 -4.22 9.06 -1.07
N PHE A 46 -3.31 10.02 -0.87
CA PHE A 46 -2.06 10.14 -1.63
C PHE A 46 -0.90 9.75 -0.73
N GLY A 47 0.00 8.92 -1.25
CA GLY A 47 1.27 8.63 -0.59
C GLY A 47 2.26 9.78 -0.74
N GLU A 48 3.46 9.57 -0.21
CA GLU A 48 4.56 10.52 -0.31
C GLU A 48 5.01 10.72 -1.77
N LEU A 49 5.43 11.94 -2.09
CA LEU A 49 5.98 12.29 -3.40
C LEU A 49 7.50 12.07 -3.42
N TYR A 50 7.95 11.11 -4.23
CA TYR A 50 9.37 10.85 -4.43
C TYR A 50 9.87 11.49 -5.72
N VAL A 51 11.13 11.95 -5.73
CA VAL A 51 11.82 12.41 -6.94
C VAL A 51 12.78 11.33 -7.40
N ILE A 52 12.52 10.77 -8.57
CA ILE A 52 13.33 9.72 -9.17
C ILE A 52 14.29 10.35 -10.18
N LYS A 53 15.57 9.98 -10.07
CA LYS A 53 16.65 10.43 -10.93
C LYS A 53 17.35 9.21 -11.54
N ASP A 54 17.42 9.17 -12.87
CA ASP A 54 18.22 8.18 -13.58
C ASP A 54 19.71 8.28 -13.20
N PRO A 55 20.48 7.17 -13.32
CA PRO A 55 21.92 7.15 -13.02
C PRO A 55 22.70 8.25 -13.73
N GLU A 56 22.30 8.62 -14.95
CA GLU A 56 22.93 9.66 -15.74
C GLU A 56 22.69 11.07 -15.16
N ILE A 57 21.57 11.28 -14.48
CA ILE A 57 21.31 12.53 -13.74
C ILE A 57 22.13 12.54 -12.46
N LYS A 58 22.18 11.41 -11.73
CA LYS A 58 23.03 11.30 -10.53
C LYS A 58 24.51 11.53 -10.84
N LYS A 59 24.96 11.14 -12.02
CA LYS A 59 26.32 11.42 -12.51
C LYS A 59 26.57 12.92 -12.71
N LEU A 60 25.57 13.66 -13.21
CA LEU A 60 25.65 15.12 -13.31
C LEU A 60 25.71 15.75 -11.90
N ASP A 61 24.83 15.33 -10.99
CA ASP A 61 24.83 15.81 -9.59
C ASP A 61 26.21 15.60 -8.95
N HIS A 62 26.83 14.43 -9.14
CA HIS A 62 28.16 14.12 -8.64
C HIS A 62 29.24 15.07 -9.21
N PHE A 63 29.22 15.38 -10.51
CA PHE A 63 30.18 16.34 -11.06
C PHE A 63 29.99 17.75 -10.51
N ILE A 64 28.74 18.16 -10.25
CA ILE A 64 28.43 19.45 -9.62
C ILE A 64 28.92 19.47 -8.17
N GLU A 65 28.74 18.38 -7.41
CA GLU A 65 29.26 18.24 -6.06
C GLU A 65 30.79 18.29 -6.02
N GLU A 66 31.47 17.58 -6.94
CA GLU A 66 32.93 17.65 -7.08
C GLU A 66 33.40 19.08 -7.39
N LEU A 67 32.70 19.79 -8.28
CA LEU A 67 33.01 21.18 -8.62
C LEU A 67 32.81 22.10 -7.42
N ASN A 68 31.73 21.93 -6.65
CA ASN A 68 31.45 22.71 -5.44
C ASN A 68 32.44 22.42 -4.32
N TYR A 69 33.00 21.21 -4.26
CA TYR A 69 34.02 20.84 -3.30
C TYR A 69 35.44 21.25 -3.72
N LEU A 70 35.64 21.51 -5.02
CA LEU A 70 36.95 21.84 -5.58
C LEU A 70 37.66 23.04 -4.91
N PRO A 71 36.98 24.14 -4.54
CA PRO A 71 37.62 25.27 -3.85
C PRO A 71 38.32 24.88 -2.55
N PHE A 72 37.84 23.85 -1.84
CA PHE A 72 38.47 23.37 -0.61
C PHE A 72 39.79 22.61 -0.87
N LYS A 73 40.12 22.32 -2.13
CA LYS A 73 41.36 21.64 -2.55
C LYS A 73 42.33 22.56 -3.28
N GLU A 74 42.07 23.86 -3.32
CA GLU A 74 42.87 24.82 -4.09
C GLU A 74 44.35 24.83 -3.66
N GLU A 75 44.62 24.81 -2.35
CA GLU A 75 45.99 24.77 -1.81
C GLU A 75 46.73 23.48 -2.18
N GLU A 76 46.04 22.34 -2.22
CA GLU A 76 46.63 21.04 -2.58
C GLU A 76 46.91 20.93 -4.09
N LEU A 77 46.00 21.47 -4.90
CA LEU A 77 46.08 21.38 -6.35
C LEU A 77 47.01 22.44 -6.97
N GLY A 78 47.21 23.58 -6.29
CA GLY A 78 48.08 24.66 -6.71
C GLY A 78 47.84 25.05 -8.18
N THR A 79 48.89 25.01 -9.00
CA THR A 79 48.79 25.34 -10.45
C THR A 79 47.86 24.43 -11.26
N GLY A 80 47.48 23.25 -10.74
CA GLY A 80 46.56 22.32 -11.38
C GLY A 80 45.07 22.62 -11.14
N TYR A 81 44.76 23.54 -10.22
CA TYR A 81 43.39 23.86 -9.81
C TYR A 81 42.50 24.32 -10.98
N GLU A 82 42.94 25.34 -11.73
CA GLU A 82 42.17 25.87 -12.87
C GLU A 82 41.92 24.83 -13.96
N LYS A 83 42.88 23.92 -14.16
CA LYS A 83 42.70 22.80 -15.09
C LYS A 83 41.64 21.81 -14.58
N ALA A 84 41.73 21.41 -13.31
CA ALA A 84 40.76 20.50 -12.71
C ALA A 84 39.34 21.08 -12.71
N LYS A 85 39.21 22.39 -12.45
CA LYS A 85 37.96 23.14 -12.53
C LYS A 85 37.37 23.08 -13.93
N LYS A 86 38.17 23.44 -14.94
CA LYS A 86 37.74 23.41 -16.34
C LYS A 86 37.35 21.99 -16.80
N ASP A 87 38.13 20.98 -16.43
CA ASP A 87 37.84 19.57 -16.76
C ASP A 87 36.48 19.12 -16.17
N LEU A 88 36.11 19.61 -14.98
CA LEU A 88 34.79 19.37 -14.37
C LEU A 88 33.68 20.16 -15.08
N GLU A 89 33.89 21.43 -15.38
CA GLU A 89 32.93 22.26 -16.14
C GLU A 89 32.62 21.67 -17.53
N ASP A 90 33.64 21.15 -18.23
CA ASP A 90 33.49 20.47 -19.53
C ASP A 90 32.70 19.16 -19.39
N LYS A 91 32.95 18.37 -18.33
CA LYS A 91 32.18 17.14 -18.02
C LYS A 91 30.72 17.45 -17.69
N ILE A 92 30.46 18.49 -16.91
CA ILE A 92 29.11 18.97 -16.58
C ILE A 92 28.37 19.33 -17.86
N THR A 93 28.97 20.19 -18.69
CA THR A 93 28.39 20.64 -19.97
C THR A 93 28.08 19.46 -20.88
N ALA A 94 29.02 18.54 -21.08
CA ALA A 94 28.83 17.36 -21.92
C ALA A 94 27.70 16.45 -21.40
N GLN A 95 27.60 16.30 -20.08
CA GLN A 95 26.56 15.50 -19.45
C GLN A 95 25.17 16.17 -19.56
N GLU A 96 25.08 17.49 -19.39
CA GLU A 96 23.85 18.26 -19.61
C GLU A 96 23.34 18.14 -21.06
N GLU A 97 24.25 18.26 -22.03
CA GLU A 97 23.92 18.08 -23.45
C GLU A 97 23.43 16.66 -23.72
N TYR A 98 24.07 15.65 -23.13
CA TYR A 98 23.65 14.25 -23.23
C TYR A 98 22.24 14.04 -22.67
N LEU A 99 21.95 14.52 -21.46
CA LEU A 99 20.62 14.37 -20.83
C LEU A 99 19.54 15.03 -21.68
N LYS A 100 19.79 16.26 -22.15
CA LYS A 100 18.86 17.02 -22.99
C LYS A 100 18.61 16.32 -24.32
N LYS A 101 19.66 15.83 -25.00
CA LYS A 101 19.56 15.12 -26.28
C LYS A 101 18.74 13.83 -26.16
N ASN A 102 18.93 13.10 -25.07
CA ASN A 102 18.24 11.83 -24.83
C ASN A 102 16.90 11.99 -24.11
N LYS A 103 16.47 13.22 -23.80
CA LYS A 103 15.23 13.53 -23.07
C LYS A 103 15.15 12.81 -21.71
N ILE A 104 16.29 12.70 -21.04
CA ILE A 104 16.40 12.11 -19.71
C ILE A 104 16.13 13.24 -18.72
N TYR A 105 15.03 13.11 -17.98
CA TYR A 105 14.58 14.07 -16.98
C TYR A 105 14.29 13.33 -15.68
N PRO A 106 14.46 13.97 -14.52
CA PRO A 106 13.91 13.41 -13.30
C PRO A 106 12.39 13.28 -13.47
N TRP A 107 11.77 12.35 -12.75
CA TRP A 107 10.32 12.28 -12.66
C TRP A 107 9.90 12.16 -11.20
N TYR A 108 8.61 12.26 -10.97
CA TYR A 108 8.01 12.08 -9.67
C TYR A 108 7.27 10.77 -9.61
N GLU A 109 7.30 10.13 -8.46
CA GLU A 109 6.55 8.92 -8.18
C GLU A 109 5.66 9.18 -6.97
N VAL A 110 4.39 8.80 -7.07
CA VAL A 110 3.43 8.92 -5.97
C VAL A 110 2.41 7.79 -6.07
N ASN A 111 2.19 7.11 -4.95
CA ASN A 111 1.12 6.15 -4.80
C ASN A 111 -0.21 6.87 -4.56
N HIS A 112 -1.30 6.35 -5.10
CA HIS A 112 -2.61 6.94 -4.89
C HIS A 112 -3.71 5.88 -4.78
N LEU A 113 -4.38 5.88 -3.63
CA LEU A 113 -5.59 5.12 -3.35
C LEU A 113 -6.82 5.98 -3.68
N TYR A 114 -7.71 5.46 -4.51
CA TYR A 114 -8.95 6.15 -4.88
C TYR A 114 -10.10 5.19 -5.13
N ALA A 115 -11.32 5.72 -5.08
CA ALA A 115 -12.53 5.00 -5.41
C ALA A 115 -13.20 5.58 -6.65
N LEU A 116 -13.77 4.71 -7.48
CA LEU A 116 -14.81 5.04 -8.44
C LEU A 116 -16.14 4.60 -7.83
N GLU A 117 -16.88 5.56 -7.29
CA GLU A 117 -18.20 5.35 -6.69
C GLU A 117 -19.24 5.23 -7.80
N ASN A 118 -20.10 4.21 -7.75
CA ASN A 118 -21.21 4.12 -8.69
C ASN A 118 -22.25 5.20 -8.35
N VAL A 119 -22.76 5.91 -9.36
CA VAL A 119 -23.71 7.03 -9.11
C VAL A 119 -25.13 6.58 -8.77
N ILE A 120 -25.45 5.30 -9.01
CA ILE A 120 -26.78 4.71 -8.79
C ILE A 120 -26.79 3.81 -7.54
N SER A 121 -25.69 3.11 -7.28
CA SER A 121 -25.54 2.24 -6.10
C SER A 121 -24.41 2.75 -5.21
N ASP A 122 -24.54 2.63 -3.89
CA ASP A 122 -23.48 3.00 -2.93
C ASP A 122 -22.23 2.09 -2.98
N SER A 123 -22.09 1.26 -4.02
CA SER A 123 -20.93 0.42 -4.29
C SER A 123 -19.80 1.22 -4.93
N ALA A 124 -18.56 0.76 -4.78
CA ALA A 124 -17.40 1.39 -5.40
C ALA A 124 -16.40 0.36 -5.93
N ILE A 125 -15.64 0.75 -6.95
CA ILE A 125 -14.41 0.05 -7.32
C ILE A 125 -13.24 0.85 -6.77
N VAL A 126 -12.44 0.25 -5.90
CA VAL A 126 -11.30 0.88 -5.26
C VAL A 126 -10.03 0.45 -5.98
N TYR A 127 -9.17 1.42 -6.23
CA TYR A 127 -7.92 1.25 -6.95
C TYR A 127 -6.77 1.82 -6.16
N GLU A 128 -5.63 1.16 -6.28
CA GLU A 128 -4.35 1.71 -5.88
C GLU A 128 -3.40 1.66 -7.08
N PHE A 129 -2.77 2.79 -7.36
CA PHE A 129 -1.83 2.94 -8.47
C PHE A 129 -0.58 3.68 -8.02
N ASP A 130 0.56 3.29 -8.56
CA ASP A 130 1.75 4.13 -8.59
C ASP A 130 1.70 4.98 -9.87
N PHE A 131 1.77 6.29 -9.70
CA PHE A 131 1.82 7.25 -10.79
C PHE A 131 3.24 7.78 -10.95
N GLU A 132 3.75 7.68 -12.17
CA GLU A 132 4.96 8.39 -12.57
C GLU A 132 4.58 9.67 -13.31
N VAL A 133 5.17 10.80 -12.92
CA VAL A 133 4.80 12.12 -13.42
C VAL A 133 6.05 12.90 -13.83
N TYR A 134 6.09 13.39 -15.07
CA TYR A 134 7.20 14.24 -15.52
C TYR A 134 7.24 15.59 -14.78
N PRO A 135 8.36 16.33 -14.81
CA PRO A 135 8.48 17.63 -14.16
C PRO A 135 7.51 18.70 -14.68
N ASN A 136 6.97 18.49 -15.89
CA ASN A 136 5.92 19.31 -16.49
C ASN A 136 4.49 18.86 -16.11
N TYR A 137 4.37 17.97 -15.13
CA TYR A 137 3.14 17.41 -14.57
C TYR A 137 2.32 16.53 -15.50
N LYS A 138 2.88 16.13 -16.65
CA LYS A 138 2.25 15.10 -17.49
C LYS A 138 2.51 13.72 -16.91
N ILE A 139 1.49 12.88 -16.90
CA ILE A 139 1.62 11.47 -16.51
C ILE A 139 2.57 10.76 -17.49
N LYS A 140 3.63 10.19 -16.95
CA LYS A 140 4.66 9.40 -17.64
C LYS A 140 4.17 7.96 -17.81
N ASP A 141 3.83 7.32 -16.68
CA ASP A 141 3.33 5.95 -16.64
C ASP A 141 2.42 5.74 -15.41
N VAL A 142 1.66 4.64 -15.43
CA VAL A 142 0.75 4.24 -14.35
C VAL A 142 0.83 2.74 -14.13
N HIS A 143 1.03 2.33 -12.87
CA HIS A 143 1.11 0.92 -12.50
C HIS A 143 0.05 0.58 -11.48
N ARG A 144 -0.90 -0.29 -11.85
CA ARG A 144 -1.97 -0.74 -10.96
C ARG A 144 -1.42 -1.73 -9.94
N LYS A 145 -1.59 -1.43 -8.66
CA LYS A 145 -1.26 -2.32 -7.53
C LYS A 145 -2.45 -3.13 -7.07
N MET A 146 -3.64 -2.52 -7.09
CA MET A 146 -4.85 -3.14 -6.58
C MET A 146 -6.07 -2.66 -7.36
N GLU A 147 -7.04 -3.56 -7.52
CA GLU A 147 -8.40 -3.28 -7.96
C GLU A 147 -9.35 -4.17 -7.16
N VAL A 148 -10.31 -3.56 -6.47
CA VAL A 148 -11.29 -4.32 -5.69
C VAL A 148 -12.69 -3.73 -5.83
N SER A 149 -13.66 -4.58 -6.10
CA SER A 149 -15.08 -4.20 -6.14
C SER A 149 -15.70 -4.37 -4.76
N LEU A 150 -16.27 -3.30 -4.22
CA LEU A 150 -16.90 -3.25 -2.91
C LEU A 150 -18.38 -2.96 -3.05
N ASP A 151 -19.21 -3.74 -2.37
CA ASP A 151 -20.61 -3.39 -2.16
C ASP A 151 -20.74 -2.18 -1.22
N ALA A 152 -21.97 -1.69 -1.07
CA ALA A 152 -22.27 -0.53 -0.23
C ALA A 152 -21.80 -0.68 1.23
N LYS A 153 -21.89 -1.90 1.77
CA LYS A 153 -21.54 -2.18 3.17
C LYS A 153 -20.03 -2.14 3.36
N ARG A 154 -19.29 -2.86 2.53
CA ARG A 154 -17.83 -2.90 2.55
C ARG A 154 -17.24 -1.53 2.20
N TYR A 155 -17.81 -0.78 1.27
CA TYR A 155 -17.32 0.56 0.95
C TYR A 155 -17.53 1.55 2.11
N LYS A 156 -18.66 1.47 2.83
CA LYS A 156 -18.85 2.23 4.06
C LYS A 156 -17.79 1.88 5.12
N MET A 157 -17.50 0.59 5.30
CA MET A 157 -16.50 0.12 6.25
C MET A 157 -15.07 0.47 5.84
N LEU A 158 -14.75 0.51 4.55
CA LEU A 158 -13.47 1.03 4.08
C LEU A 158 -13.28 2.49 4.50
N LYS A 159 -14.29 3.35 4.30
CA LYS A 159 -14.21 4.75 4.72
C LYS A 159 -14.06 4.90 6.24
N TYR A 160 -14.68 4.00 7.00
CA TYR A 160 -14.54 3.94 8.46
C TYR A 160 -13.11 3.54 8.87
N PHE A 161 -12.55 2.53 8.21
CA PHE A 161 -11.17 2.07 8.40
C PHE A 161 -10.15 3.17 8.07
N LEU A 162 -10.27 3.81 6.89
CA LEU A 162 -9.34 4.87 6.45
C LEU A 162 -9.42 6.14 7.32
N ALA A 163 -10.54 6.36 8.00
CA ALA A 163 -10.69 7.43 8.97
C ALA A 163 -10.17 7.06 10.37
N GLU A 164 -9.59 5.86 10.53
CA GLU A 164 -9.14 5.28 11.79
C GLU A 164 -10.19 5.40 12.91
N SER A 165 -11.46 5.21 12.55
CA SER A 165 -12.58 5.38 13.48
C SER A 165 -12.64 4.24 14.51
N PRO A 166 -12.84 4.49 15.81
CA PRO A 166 -12.72 3.46 16.84
C PRO A 166 -13.59 2.21 16.59
N VAL A 167 -12.97 1.04 16.43
CA VAL A 167 -13.66 -0.26 16.30
C VAL A 167 -13.87 -0.96 17.65
N TYR A 168 -13.05 -0.64 18.66
CA TYR A 168 -13.28 -1.04 20.05
C TYR A 168 -13.86 0.12 20.85
N GLU A 169 -15.10 -0.01 21.32
CA GLU A 169 -15.81 1.03 22.08
C GLU A 169 -16.36 0.49 23.42
N THR A 170 -15.49 -0.12 24.23
CA THR A 170 -15.85 -0.59 25.58
C THR A 170 -15.88 0.54 26.62
N ASN A 171 -16.30 0.24 27.86
CA ASN A 171 -16.22 1.20 28.96
C ASN A 171 -14.78 1.50 29.44
N ASP A 172 -13.78 0.72 29.00
CA ASP A 172 -12.38 0.91 29.37
C ASP A 172 -11.66 1.70 28.27
N TRP A 173 -11.43 2.99 28.54
CA TRP A 173 -10.79 3.90 27.60
C TRP A 173 -9.34 3.50 27.27
N GLN A 174 -8.57 3.01 28.26
CA GLN A 174 -7.17 2.61 28.03
C GLN A 174 -7.10 1.35 27.17
N TYR A 175 -8.02 0.42 27.41
CA TYR A 175 -8.17 -0.75 26.56
C TYR A 175 -8.51 -0.35 25.12
N ASN A 176 -9.51 0.51 24.92
CA ASN A 176 -9.93 0.95 23.59
C ASN A 176 -8.80 1.65 22.85
N GLU A 177 -8.10 2.60 23.48
CA GLU A 177 -6.99 3.33 22.85
C GLU A 177 -5.91 2.37 22.37
N ARG A 178 -5.48 1.45 23.24
CA ARG A 178 -4.46 0.47 22.90
C ARG A 178 -4.91 -0.46 21.77
N MET A 179 -6.09 -1.07 21.89
CA MET A 179 -6.55 -2.06 20.92
C MET A 179 -6.83 -1.46 19.54
N ASN A 180 -7.39 -0.25 19.48
CA ASN A 180 -7.56 0.46 18.20
C ASN A 180 -6.19 0.77 17.57
N SER A 181 -5.25 1.29 18.35
CA SER A 181 -3.89 1.59 17.87
C SER A 181 -3.16 0.34 17.34
N GLU A 182 -3.20 -0.76 18.10
CA GLU A 182 -2.62 -2.04 17.70
C GLU A 182 -3.26 -2.59 16.41
N PHE A 183 -4.59 -2.54 16.31
CA PHE A 183 -5.32 -2.98 15.11
C PHE A 183 -4.96 -2.17 13.87
N TYR A 184 -5.04 -0.83 13.94
CA TYR A 184 -4.76 0.03 12.79
C TYR A 184 -3.31 -0.04 12.35
N SER A 185 -2.37 -0.04 13.30
CA SER A 185 -0.94 -0.17 13.02
C SER A 185 -0.64 -1.49 12.30
N ALA A 186 -1.17 -2.62 12.81
CA ALA A 186 -0.98 -3.93 12.19
C ALA A 186 -1.60 -4.00 10.79
N ALA A 187 -2.84 -3.53 10.62
CA ALA A 187 -3.56 -3.58 9.36
C ALA A 187 -2.92 -2.70 8.27
N LEU A 188 -2.53 -1.47 8.61
CA LEU A 188 -1.87 -0.55 7.68
C LEU A 188 -0.47 -1.06 7.31
N SER A 189 0.28 -1.59 8.26
CA SER A 189 1.59 -2.20 7.99
C SER A 189 1.49 -3.42 7.08
N ALA A 190 0.49 -4.29 7.30
CA ALA A 190 0.21 -5.42 6.43
C ALA A 190 -0.14 -4.96 5.00
N LEU A 191 -1.01 -3.95 4.85
CA LEU A 191 -1.35 -3.41 3.53
C LEU A 191 -0.16 -2.78 2.82
N ALA A 192 0.70 -2.05 3.54
CA ALA A 192 1.86 -1.41 2.95
C ALA A 192 2.90 -2.42 2.42
N SER A 193 3.00 -3.60 3.04
CA SER A 193 3.99 -4.63 2.70
C SER A 193 3.51 -5.69 1.71
N GLU A 194 2.20 -5.87 1.57
CA GLU A 194 1.61 -6.89 0.70
C GLU A 194 1.68 -6.50 -0.79
N THR A 195 2.02 -7.45 -1.66
CA THR A 195 2.18 -7.22 -3.11
C THR A 195 1.53 -8.27 -4.00
N ASP A 196 1.29 -9.48 -3.50
CA ASP A 196 0.76 -10.62 -4.25
C ASP A 196 -0.76 -10.70 -4.21
N TYR A 197 -1.38 -10.37 -3.07
CA TYR A 197 -2.84 -10.48 -2.86
C TYR A 197 -3.44 -9.32 -2.06
N LYS A 198 -2.93 -8.11 -2.30
CA LYS A 198 -3.33 -6.88 -1.59
C LYS A 198 -4.84 -6.60 -1.62
N ASP A 199 -5.51 -6.96 -2.70
CA ASP A 199 -6.98 -6.88 -2.86
C ASP A 199 -7.72 -7.76 -1.83
N LYS A 200 -7.29 -9.01 -1.66
CA LYS A 200 -7.87 -9.95 -0.68
C LYS A 200 -7.55 -9.54 0.75
N LEU A 201 -6.35 -9.01 0.98
CA LEU A 201 -5.96 -8.46 2.28
C LEU A 201 -6.84 -7.27 2.67
N LEU A 202 -7.06 -6.32 1.76
CA LEU A 202 -7.94 -5.17 2.02
C LEU A 202 -9.37 -5.62 2.33
N ILE A 203 -9.93 -6.57 1.58
CA ILE A 203 -11.26 -7.13 1.88
C ILE A 203 -11.28 -7.74 3.29
N THR A 204 -10.25 -8.49 3.64
CA THR A 204 -10.17 -9.16 4.95
C THR A 204 -10.07 -8.13 6.07
N ILE A 205 -9.29 -7.07 5.92
CA ILE A 205 -9.20 -5.96 6.89
C ILE A 205 -10.54 -5.22 7.03
N ILE A 206 -11.25 -4.97 5.92
CA ILE A 206 -12.60 -4.37 5.96
C ILE A 206 -13.56 -5.29 6.71
N ASP A 207 -13.52 -6.59 6.44
CA ASP A 207 -14.36 -7.58 7.13
C ASP A 207 -13.98 -7.69 8.62
N MET A 208 -12.69 -7.60 8.99
CA MET A 208 -12.22 -7.54 10.38
C MET A 208 -12.68 -6.28 11.08
N THR A 209 -12.53 -5.11 10.46
CA THR A 209 -13.01 -3.81 10.95
C THR A 209 -14.49 -3.90 11.33
N GLN A 210 -15.30 -4.45 10.41
CA GLN A 210 -16.72 -4.62 10.63
C GLN A 210 -17.01 -5.64 11.74
N TYR A 211 -16.28 -6.75 11.78
CA TYR A 211 -16.44 -7.78 12.81
C TYR A 211 -16.21 -7.20 14.20
N ILE A 212 -15.09 -6.48 14.38
CA ILE A 212 -14.71 -5.89 15.66
C ILE A 212 -15.73 -4.83 16.06
N TYR A 213 -16.07 -3.92 15.15
CA TYR A 213 -17.08 -2.89 15.37
C TYR A 213 -18.44 -3.46 15.82
N GLU A 214 -18.86 -4.61 15.28
CA GLU A 214 -20.13 -5.25 15.65
C GLU A 214 -20.08 -6.04 16.97
N LYS A 215 -18.88 -6.36 17.46
CA LYS A 215 -18.67 -7.33 18.57
C LYS A 215 -17.89 -6.77 19.75
N ASP A 216 -17.29 -5.59 19.62
CA ASP A 216 -16.32 -5.02 20.57
C ASP A 216 -15.19 -6.00 20.96
N SER A 217 -14.90 -6.97 20.08
CA SER A 217 -13.98 -8.07 20.32
C SER A 217 -13.59 -8.75 19.01
N PHE A 218 -12.47 -9.47 19.03
CA PHE A 218 -12.04 -10.30 17.91
C PHE A 218 -11.91 -11.76 18.37
N ASP A 219 -12.71 -12.64 17.77
CA ASP A 219 -12.60 -14.09 17.94
C ASP A 219 -12.08 -14.64 16.62
N GLU A 220 -10.79 -14.99 16.61
CA GLU A 220 -10.05 -15.45 15.43
C GLU A 220 -10.70 -16.68 14.80
N ASN A 221 -11.23 -17.58 15.63
CA ASN A 221 -11.84 -18.82 15.18
C ASN A 221 -13.21 -18.57 14.54
N ASP A 222 -14.08 -17.77 15.16
CA ASP A 222 -15.36 -17.40 14.54
C ASP A 222 -15.17 -16.57 13.27
N PHE A 223 -14.19 -15.65 13.27
CA PHE A 223 -13.85 -14.86 12.10
C PHE A 223 -13.37 -15.74 10.93
N ALA A 224 -12.36 -16.58 11.15
CA ALA A 224 -11.82 -17.47 10.12
C ALA A 224 -12.91 -18.42 9.56
N LYS A 225 -13.81 -18.90 10.43
CA LYS A 225 -14.96 -19.71 10.06
C LYS A 225 -15.94 -18.99 9.14
N LYS A 226 -16.25 -17.72 9.44
CA LYS A 226 -17.09 -16.89 8.56
C LYS A 226 -16.43 -16.61 7.22
N GLN A 227 -15.11 -16.38 7.19
CA GLN A 227 -14.37 -16.19 5.94
C GLN A 227 -14.39 -17.46 5.08
N MET A 228 -14.19 -18.63 5.69
CA MET A 228 -14.29 -19.92 5.02
C MET A 228 -15.66 -20.13 4.38
N LEU A 229 -16.74 -19.99 5.16
CA LEU A 229 -18.11 -20.19 4.68
C LEU A 229 -18.48 -19.21 3.56
N ARG A 230 -17.96 -17.98 3.62
CA ARG A 230 -18.13 -17.00 2.55
C ARG A 230 -17.39 -17.43 1.28
N TRP A 231 -16.14 -17.86 1.41
CA TRP A 231 -15.35 -18.38 0.30
C TRP A 231 -16.05 -19.56 -0.38
N GLU A 232 -16.58 -20.50 0.40
CA GLU A 232 -17.34 -21.65 -0.13
C GLU A 232 -18.54 -21.19 -0.95
N LYS A 233 -19.35 -20.27 -0.40
CA LYS A 233 -20.52 -19.74 -1.09
C LYS A 233 -20.19 -19.01 -2.41
N GLU A 234 -19.02 -18.36 -2.47
CA GLU A 234 -18.60 -17.57 -3.62
C GLU A 234 -17.88 -18.40 -4.69
N ASN A 235 -17.25 -19.51 -4.31
CA ASN A 235 -16.35 -20.28 -5.18
C ASN A 235 -16.86 -21.69 -5.50
N LEU A 236 -17.77 -22.24 -4.71
CA LEU A 236 -18.33 -23.57 -4.90
C LEU A 236 -19.76 -23.48 -5.39
N ASN A 237 -20.06 -24.22 -6.46
CA ASN A 237 -21.41 -24.32 -7.03
C ASN A 237 -22.15 -25.57 -6.50
N GLU A 238 -21.94 -25.93 -5.23
CA GLU A 238 -22.49 -27.13 -4.61
C GLU A 238 -23.17 -26.76 -3.28
N ASP A 239 -24.34 -27.34 -3.01
CA ASP A 239 -24.98 -27.23 -1.70
C ASP A 239 -24.26 -28.14 -0.69
N LEU A 240 -23.37 -27.55 0.10
CA LEU A 240 -22.59 -28.28 1.09
C LEU A 240 -23.39 -28.50 2.38
N LYS A 241 -23.43 -29.75 2.87
CA LYS A 241 -23.95 -30.08 4.20
C LYS A 241 -22.80 -30.40 5.14
N THR A 242 -22.60 -29.55 6.15
CA THR A 242 -21.55 -29.72 7.16
C THR A 242 -21.68 -31.05 7.90
N ILE A 243 -20.58 -31.80 7.91
CA ILE A 243 -20.34 -32.95 8.79
C ILE A 243 -19.65 -32.46 10.06
N SER A 244 -18.50 -31.79 9.89
CA SER A 244 -17.71 -31.24 11.00
C SER A 244 -16.83 -30.09 10.53
N MET A 245 -16.45 -29.21 11.46
CA MET A 245 -15.47 -28.16 11.23
C MET A 245 -14.47 -28.16 12.38
N SER A 246 -13.18 -28.02 12.07
CA SER A 246 -12.16 -27.89 13.12
C SER A 246 -12.18 -26.50 13.75
N GLN A 247 -11.51 -26.37 14.89
CA GLN A 247 -11.04 -25.06 15.35
C GLN A 247 -9.91 -24.56 14.44
N LEU A 248 -9.64 -23.26 14.48
CA LEU A 248 -8.48 -22.64 13.88
C LEU A 248 -7.22 -23.14 14.57
N ASN A 249 -6.27 -23.65 13.79
CA ASN A 249 -4.99 -24.15 14.29
C ASN A 249 -3.85 -23.30 13.75
N ALA A 250 -2.96 -22.85 14.63
CA ALA A 250 -1.74 -22.17 14.22
C ALA A 250 -0.80 -23.13 13.48
N SER A 251 -0.28 -22.67 12.33
CA SER A 251 0.82 -23.31 11.63
C SER A 251 2.12 -22.78 12.23
N ILE A 252 3.00 -23.67 12.69
CA ILE A 252 4.25 -23.30 13.36
C ILE A 252 5.42 -23.81 12.52
N ASP A 253 6.36 -22.92 12.22
CA ASP A 253 7.65 -23.26 11.63
C ASP A 253 8.78 -22.92 12.61
N THR A 254 9.99 -23.45 12.37
CA THR A 254 11.17 -23.19 13.20
C THR A 254 12.18 -22.36 12.43
N ILE A 255 12.32 -21.09 12.80
CA ILE A 255 13.29 -20.15 12.22
C ILE A 255 14.34 -19.87 13.28
N GLU A 256 15.61 -20.11 12.94
CA GLU A 256 16.75 -19.91 13.86
C GLU A 256 16.58 -20.62 15.23
N GLY A 257 15.87 -21.76 15.23
CA GLY A 257 15.61 -22.54 16.44
C GLY A 257 14.44 -22.04 17.30
N SER A 258 13.74 -20.98 16.88
CA SER A 258 12.56 -20.45 17.56
C SER A 258 11.28 -20.85 16.83
N PRO A 259 10.23 -21.34 17.54
CA PRO A 259 8.93 -21.60 16.94
C PRO A 259 8.26 -20.27 16.60
N ILE A 260 7.92 -20.08 15.33
CA ILE A 260 7.22 -18.89 14.83
C ILE A 260 5.93 -19.34 14.17
N ILE A 261 4.83 -18.65 14.49
CA ILE A 261 3.56 -18.85 13.79
C ILE A 261 3.71 -18.27 12.39
N THR A 262 3.43 -19.07 11.37
CA THR A 262 3.56 -18.69 9.95
C THR A 262 2.22 -18.56 9.25
N GLY A 263 1.13 -18.91 9.93
CA GLY A 263 -0.24 -18.80 9.42
C GLY A 263 -1.18 -19.68 10.23
N TYR A 264 -2.35 -19.94 9.67
CA TYR A 264 -3.38 -20.76 10.33
C TYR A 264 -4.01 -21.75 9.36
N SER A 265 -4.68 -22.76 9.91
CA SER A 265 -5.43 -23.72 9.13
C SER A 265 -6.72 -24.16 9.80
N MET A 266 -7.71 -24.51 8.98
CA MET A 266 -8.99 -25.04 9.42
C MET A 266 -9.52 -26.05 8.40
N THR A 267 -10.24 -27.07 8.87
CA THR A 267 -10.82 -28.11 8.02
C THR A 267 -12.33 -28.09 8.08
N HIS A 268 -13.00 -28.32 6.95
CA HIS A 268 -14.44 -28.50 6.85
C HIS A 268 -14.76 -29.80 6.11
N ASP A 269 -15.36 -30.75 6.83
CA ASP A 269 -15.85 -31.99 6.28
C ASP A 269 -17.32 -31.80 5.90
N VAL A 270 -17.68 -32.18 4.67
CA VAL A 270 -19.02 -31.96 4.10
C VAL A 270 -19.51 -33.17 3.31
N TYR A 271 -20.83 -33.27 3.19
CA TYR A 271 -21.47 -34.01 2.10
C TYR A 271 -21.74 -33.07 0.93
N THR A 272 -21.54 -33.56 -0.29
CA THR A 272 -22.05 -32.91 -1.51
C THR A 272 -23.48 -33.35 -1.81
N GLU A 273 -24.04 -32.96 -2.96
CA GLU A 273 -25.44 -33.17 -3.35
C GLU A 273 -25.96 -34.62 -3.13
N SER A 274 -25.06 -35.63 -3.15
CA SER A 274 -25.35 -36.97 -2.67
C SER A 274 -24.71 -37.23 -1.29
N LEU A 275 -25.48 -37.76 -0.34
CA LEU A 275 -24.99 -38.13 1.01
C LEU A 275 -23.90 -39.23 1.00
N ASP A 276 -23.52 -39.73 -0.18
CA ASP A 276 -22.49 -40.75 -0.37
C ASP A 276 -21.13 -40.17 -0.82
N ASP A 277 -21.08 -38.88 -1.22
CA ASP A 277 -19.84 -38.20 -1.63
C ASP A 277 -19.38 -37.24 -0.54
N LYS A 278 -18.39 -37.68 0.24
CA LYS A 278 -17.80 -36.94 1.34
C LYS A 278 -16.54 -36.23 0.86
N LYS A 279 -16.46 -34.94 1.16
CA LYS A 279 -15.29 -34.12 0.88
C LYS A 279 -14.77 -33.48 2.16
N ARG A 280 -13.46 -33.26 2.19
CA ARG A 280 -12.76 -32.41 3.17
C ARG A 280 -12.12 -31.25 2.44
N PHE A 281 -12.44 -30.05 2.89
CA PHE A 281 -11.73 -28.84 2.49
C PHE A 281 -10.75 -28.44 3.59
N ASN A 282 -9.48 -28.21 3.22
CA ASN A 282 -8.45 -27.69 4.10
C ASN A 282 -8.13 -26.25 3.68
N TYR A 283 -8.40 -25.30 4.57
CA TYR A 283 -8.17 -23.88 4.37
C TYR A 283 -6.89 -23.47 5.06
N TYR A 284 -6.04 -22.75 4.35
CA TYR A 284 -4.81 -22.16 4.88
C TYR A 284 -4.92 -20.65 4.83
N TYR A 285 -4.62 -20.03 5.96
CA TYR A 285 -4.67 -18.59 6.15
C TYR A 285 -3.26 -18.07 6.40
N ASP A 286 -2.98 -16.86 5.95
CA ASP A 286 -1.82 -16.11 6.42
C ASP A 286 -2.04 -15.56 7.85
N LEU A 287 -1.07 -14.79 8.35
CA LEU A 287 -1.15 -14.16 9.67
C LEU A 287 -2.26 -13.09 9.79
N ASN A 288 -2.79 -12.61 8.65
CA ASN A 288 -3.85 -11.63 8.58
C ASN A 288 -5.21 -12.26 8.25
N TYR A 289 -5.33 -13.59 8.40
CA TYR A 289 -6.57 -14.34 8.15
C TYR A 289 -7.06 -14.30 6.70
N VAL A 290 -6.18 -14.00 5.75
CA VAL A 290 -6.47 -14.11 4.32
C VAL A 290 -6.36 -15.57 3.91
N ILE A 291 -7.40 -16.12 3.26
CA ILE A 291 -7.33 -17.47 2.69
C ILE A 291 -6.36 -17.45 1.50
N VAL A 292 -5.17 -18.00 1.69
CA VAL A 292 -4.12 -18.07 0.67
C VAL A 292 -4.16 -19.38 -0.12
N LYS A 293 -4.76 -20.43 0.44
CA LYS A 293 -4.85 -21.74 -0.22
C LYS A 293 -6.02 -22.56 0.30
N VAL A 294 -6.67 -23.29 -0.60
CA VAL A 294 -7.70 -24.29 -0.29
C VAL A 294 -7.32 -25.62 -0.95
N ILE A 295 -7.39 -26.72 -0.21
CA ILE A 295 -7.15 -28.08 -0.72
C ILE A 295 -8.37 -28.95 -0.49
N GLU A 296 -8.97 -29.44 -1.57
CA GLU A 296 -10.05 -30.43 -1.56
C GLU A 296 -9.48 -31.86 -1.50
N GLN A 297 -10.10 -32.71 -0.68
CA GLN A 297 -9.79 -34.13 -0.55
C GLN A 297 -11.09 -34.93 -0.52
N LYS A 298 -11.12 -36.09 -1.19
CA LYS A 298 -12.19 -37.08 -1.00
C LYS A 298 -11.96 -37.87 0.29
N LEU A 299 -13.04 -38.11 1.03
CA LEU A 299 -13.05 -38.87 2.29
C LEU A 299 -13.57 -40.29 2.11
#